data_AF-A0A1W6N686-F1
#
_entry.id   AF-A0A1W6N686-F1
#
_cell.length_a   1.000
_cell.length_b   1.000
_cell.length_c   1.000
_cell.angle_alpha   90.00
_cell.angle_beta   90.00
_cell.angle_gamma   90.00
#
_symmetry.space_group_name_H-M   'P 1'
#
loop_
_entity.id
_entity.type
_entity.pdbx_description
1 polymer ?
#
loop_
_entity_poly.entity_id
_entity_poly.type
_entity_poly.pdbx_seq_one_letter_code
_entity_poly.pdbx_strand_id
1 'polypeptide(L)'
;MRKLFMSIALTSLGILSAALLVQAQATTAPMTIKEATATCERDVPENCVTTTCPAYCDTLRSAAQKEKCKSDCTKDKRCKLKPLAGNDDPMNAALDADNRDKLIGCIAQMRDPEGKKTGRREGNWQDLTTPSMEKALGKR
;
A
#
# COMPACT_ATOMS: atom_id res chain seq x y z
N MET A 1 -65.41 -7.81 11.21
CA MET A 1 -65.71 -9.19 10.77
C MET A 1 -65.77 -9.23 9.25
N ARG A 2 -65.09 -10.23 8.65
CA ARG A 2 -65.30 -10.79 7.31
C ARG A 2 -64.90 -9.90 6.11
N LYS A 3 -63.78 -10.22 5.45
CA LYS A 3 -63.62 -11.20 4.33
C LYS A 3 -63.89 -10.51 2.99
N LEU A 4 -63.21 -10.74 1.87
CA LEU A 4 -62.01 -11.46 1.44
C LEU A 4 -62.04 -11.34 -0.10
N PHE A 5 -60.87 -11.26 -0.75
CA PHE A 5 -60.65 -11.54 -2.19
C PHE A 5 -61.31 -10.58 -3.21
N MET A 6 -60.79 -10.32 -4.41
CA MET A 6 -60.08 -11.21 -5.32
C MET A 6 -59.32 -10.42 -6.39
N SER A 7 -58.24 -11.04 -6.84
CA SER A 7 -57.26 -10.69 -7.86
C SER A 7 -57.79 -10.11 -9.17
N ILE A 8 -57.02 -9.17 -9.75
CA ILE A 8 -56.78 -9.12 -11.20
C ILE A 8 -55.28 -8.91 -11.41
N ALA A 9 -54.62 -9.98 -11.85
CA ALA A 9 -53.33 -9.93 -12.51
C ALA A 9 -53.57 -9.68 -14.00
N LEU A 10 -52.80 -8.80 -14.64
CA LEU A 10 -52.51 -8.79 -16.08
C LEU A 10 -51.30 -7.84 -16.28
N THR A 11 -50.08 -8.39 -16.29
CA THR A 11 -49.23 -8.55 -17.48
C THR A 11 -49.00 -7.27 -18.30
N SER A 12 -47.83 -6.65 -18.10
CA SER A 12 -47.14 -5.89 -19.13
C SER A 12 -45.70 -6.39 -19.25
N LEU A 13 -45.47 -7.12 -20.34
CA LEU A 13 -44.18 -7.51 -20.91
C LEU A 13 -43.36 -6.28 -21.32
N GLY A 14 -42.04 -6.45 -21.29
CA GLY A 14 -41.06 -5.66 -22.06
C GLY A 14 -40.70 -4.34 -21.38
N ILE A 15 -39.44 -4.06 -21.07
CA ILE A 15 -38.30 -4.15 -21.97
C ILE A 15 -37.08 -4.58 -21.14
N LEU A 16 -36.36 -5.58 -21.66
CA LEU A 16 -34.98 -5.87 -21.28
C LEU A 16 -34.13 -4.60 -21.49
N SER A 17 -33.89 -3.85 -20.43
CA SER A 17 -32.70 -3.00 -20.36
C SER A 17 -31.59 -3.82 -19.72
N ALA A 18 -31.07 -4.78 -20.49
CA ALA A 18 -29.71 -5.27 -20.29
C ALA A 18 -28.76 -4.12 -20.68
N ALA A 19 -28.69 -3.09 -19.84
CA ALA A 19 -27.61 -2.14 -19.87
C ALA A 19 -26.36 -2.94 -19.50
N LEU A 20 -25.62 -3.30 -20.55
CA LEU A 20 -24.27 -3.81 -20.49
C LEU A 20 -23.47 -2.98 -19.48
N LEU A 21 -23.30 -3.53 -18.28
CA LEU A 21 -22.15 -3.22 -17.45
C LEU A 21 -20.93 -3.74 -18.22
N VAL A 22 -20.45 -2.94 -19.17
CA VAL A 22 -19.05 -2.99 -19.57
C VAL A 22 -18.29 -2.50 -18.35
N GLN A 23 -18.13 -3.38 -17.37
CA GLN A 23 -16.95 -3.31 -16.53
C GLN A 23 -15.79 -3.49 -17.49
N ALA A 24 -15.21 -2.37 -17.91
CA ALA A 24 -13.83 -2.36 -18.36
C ALA A 24 -13.03 -2.93 -17.19
N GLN A 25 -12.89 -4.25 -17.16
CA GLN A 25 -11.80 -4.88 -16.46
C GLN A 25 -10.58 -4.33 -17.17
N ALA A 26 -10.06 -3.23 -16.64
CA ALA A 26 -8.71 -2.80 -16.93
C ALA A 26 -7.85 -3.95 -16.42
N THR A 27 -7.65 -4.95 -17.27
CA THR A 27 -6.56 -5.89 -17.14
C THR A 27 -5.33 -5.03 -17.35
N THR A 28 -4.90 -4.35 -16.29
CA THR A 28 -3.63 -3.65 -16.25
C THR A 28 -2.60 -4.72 -16.53
N ALA A 29 -2.10 -4.75 -17.76
CA ALA A 29 -1.04 -5.66 -18.14
C ALA A 29 0.07 -5.51 -17.09
N PRO A 30 0.62 -6.62 -16.57
CA PRO A 30 1.66 -6.55 -15.55
C PRO A 30 2.82 -5.70 -16.08
N MET A 31 3.20 -4.68 -15.31
CA MET A 31 4.27 -3.76 -15.71
C MET A 31 5.58 -4.53 -15.92
N THR A 32 6.43 -4.04 -16.81
CA THR A 32 7.81 -4.54 -16.90
C THR A 32 8.55 -4.27 -15.58
N ILE A 33 9.63 -5.01 -15.31
CA ILE A 33 10.47 -4.74 -14.13
C ILE A 33 10.92 -3.28 -14.10
N LYS A 34 11.30 -2.72 -15.25
CA LYS A 34 11.80 -1.34 -15.34
C LYS A 34 10.73 -0.31 -14.97
N GLU A 35 9.51 -0.47 -15.47
CA GLU A 35 8.38 0.43 -15.17
C GLU A 35 7.93 0.31 -13.72
N ALA A 36 7.85 -0.93 -13.21
CA ALA A 36 7.53 -1.20 -11.82
C ALA A 36 8.58 -0.57 -10.88
N THR A 37 9.87 -0.76 -11.16
CA THR A 37 10.96 -0.17 -10.39
C THR A 37 10.88 1.37 -10.40
N ALA A 38 10.74 2.00 -11.58
CA ALA A 38 10.66 3.46 -11.67
C ALA A 38 9.45 4.04 -10.90
N THR A 39 8.32 3.34 -10.93
CA THR A 39 7.11 3.71 -10.17
C THR A 39 7.37 3.59 -8.67
N CYS A 40 7.89 2.46 -8.22
CA CYS A 40 8.10 2.18 -6.80
C CYS A 40 9.25 3.02 -6.20
N GLU A 41 10.28 3.36 -6.96
CA GLU A 41 11.35 4.27 -6.53
C GLU A 41 10.84 5.70 -6.28
N ARG A 42 9.72 6.08 -6.88
CA ARG A 42 9.03 7.34 -6.60
C ARG A 42 8.05 7.22 -5.43
N ASP A 43 7.25 6.15 -5.42
CA ASP A 43 6.08 6.03 -4.54
C ASP A 43 6.48 5.59 -3.12
N VAL A 44 7.52 4.77 -2.96
CA VAL A 44 7.98 4.30 -1.64
C VAL A 44 8.55 5.44 -0.79
N PRO A 45 9.44 6.32 -1.30
CA PRO A 45 9.86 7.51 -0.56
C PRO A 45 8.69 8.43 -0.21
N GLU A 46 7.70 8.58 -1.10
CA GLU A 46 6.50 9.39 -0.82
C GLU A 46 5.73 8.82 0.36
N ASN A 47 5.42 7.51 0.34
CA ASN A 47 4.76 6.82 1.45
C ASN A 47 5.59 6.88 2.75
N CYS A 48 6.92 6.81 2.65
CA CYS A 48 7.77 7.00 3.82
C CYS A 48 7.58 8.40 4.43
N VAL A 49 7.66 9.45 3.61
CA VAL A 49 7.54 10.85 4.07
C VAL A 49 6.18 11.10 4.72
N THR A 50 5.10 10.64 4.10
CA THR A 50 3.74 10.97 4.54
C THR A 50 3.25 10.12 5.71
N THR A 51 3.79 8.91 5.87
CA THR A 51 3.18 7.89 6.75
C THR A 51 4.20 7.22 7.65
N THR A 52 5.20 6.56 7.08
CA THR A 52 6.11 5.67 7.84
C THR A 52 7.07 6.45 8.74
N CYS A 53 7.69 7.51 8.23
CA CYS A 53 8.68 8.30 8.96
C CYS A 53 8.07 9.10 10.12
N PRO A 54 6.93 9.80 9.97
CA PRO A 54 6.27 10.44 11.11
C PRO A 54 5.93 9.46 12.23
N ALA A 55 5.39 8.28 11.88
CA ALA A 55 5.05 7.24 12.85
C ALA A 55 6.29 6.73 13.60
N TYR A 56 7.41 6.51 12.91
CA TYR A 56 8.70 6.18 13.54
C TYR A 56 9.20 7.31 14.44
N CYS A 57 9.18 8.55 13.97
CA CYS A 57 9.66 9.68 14.76
C CYS A 57 8.84 9.91 16.03
N ASP A 58 7.55 9.56 16.03
CA ASP A 58 6.69 9.70 17.20
C ASP A 58 7.00 8.72 18.34
N THR A 59 7.79 7.69 18.09
CA THR A 59 8.25 6.72 19.11
C THR A 59 9.45 7.24 19.92
N LEU A 60 10.10 8.31 19.46
CA LEU A 60 11.26 8.88 20.14
C LEU A 60 10.86 9.48 21.49
N ARG A 61 11.80 9.50 22.44
CA ARG A 61 11.49 9.82 23.84
C ARG A 61 11.19 11.31 24.07
N SER A 62 12.02 12.21 23.55
CA SER A 62 11.89 13.64 23.83
C SER A 62 11.26 14.42 22.67
N ALA A 63 10.55 15.51 22.99
CA ALA A 63 9.93 16.37 21.98
C ALA A 63 10.96 16.90 20.96
N ALA A 64 12.15 17.31 21.43
CA ALA A 64 13.23 17.78 20.55
C ALA A 64 13.72 16.69 19.58
N GLN A 65 13.80 15.43 20.03
CA GLN A 65 14.14 14.30 19.15
C GLN A 65 13.06 14.06 18.10
N LYS A 66 11.77 14.11 18.49
CA LYS A 66 10.63 13.96 17.57
C LYS A 66 10.66 15.04 16.51
N GLU A 67 10.80 16.31 16.92
CA GLU A 67 10.83 17.46 16.02
C GLU A 67 11.98 17.38 15.04
N LYS A 68 13.20 17.10 15.53
CA LYS A 68 14.37 16.93 14.67
C LYS A 68 14.18 15.76 13.69
N CYS A 69 13.67 14.63 14.17
CA CYS A 69 13.41 13.47 13.33
C CYS A 69 12.40 13.79 12.22
N LYS A 70 11.26 14.42 12.56
CA LYS A 70 10.24 14.83 11.59
C LYS A 70 10.75 15.83 10.57
N SER A 71 11.62 16.77 10.98
CA SER A 71 12.28 17.72 10.07
C SER A 71 13.18 17.04 9.02
N ASP A 72 13.61 15.80 9.29
CA ASP A 72 14.43 14.99 8.40
C ASP A 72 13.62 13.92 7.63
N CYS A 73 12.29 13.88 7.77
CA CYS A 73 11.40 13.02 6.99
C CYS A 73 11.24 13.55 5.56
N THR A 74 12.32 13.52 4.78
CA THR A 74 12.32 13.89 3.36
C THR A 74 12.93 12.79 2.51
N LYS A 75 12.65 12.80 1.20
CA LYS A 75 13.18 11.84 0.22
C LYS A 75 14.71 11.88 0.10
N ASP A 76 15.34 12.98 0.50
CA ASP A 76 16.81 13.14 0.44
C ASP A 76 17.51 12.77 1.75
N LYS A 77 16.74 12.56 2.82
CA LYS A 77 17.23 12.27 4.18
C LYS A 77 16.73 10.90 4.64
N ARG A 78 15.86 10.84 5.65
CA ARG A 78 15.42 9.59 6.29
C ARG A 78 14.61 8.68 5.37
N CYS A 79 13.94 9.22 4.35
CA CYS A 79 13.16 8.45 3.39
C CYS A 79 13.91 8.19 2.08
N LYS A 80 15.23 8.45 2.05
CA LYS A 80 16.05 8.15 0.88
C LYS A 80 16.18 6.65 0.70
N LEU A 81 15.80 6.15 -0.48
CA LEU A 81 16.04 4.75 -0.82
C LEU A 81 17.55 4.45 -0.83
N LYS A 82 17.90 3.40 -0.10
CA LYS A 82 19.27 2.86 -0.06
C LYS A 82 19.33 1.62 -0.96
N PRO A 83 20.52 1.30 -1.51
CA PRO A 83 20.73 0.04 -2.22
C PRO A 83 20.35 -1.15 -1.36
N LEU A 84 19.99 -2.27 -2.00
CA LEU A 84 19.52 -3.48 -1.31
C LEU A 84 20.55 -4.13 -0.37
N ALA A 85 21.83 -3.77 -0.46
CA ALA A 85 22.91 -4.32 0.35
C ALA A 85 23.62 -3.25 1.22
N GLY A 86 23.60 -3.50 2.53
CA GLY A 86 24.69 -3.16 3.47
C GLY A 86 24.96 -1.71 3.82
N ASN A 87 24.05 -0.77 3.54
CA ASN A 87 24.31 0.68 3.72
C ASN A 87 23.23 1.41 4.53
N ASP A 88 22.60 0.70 5.46
CA ASP A 88 21.63 1.29 6.38
C ASP A 88 22.33 2.25 7.32
N ASP A 89 21.75 3.43 7.51
CA ASP A 89 22.21 4.36 8.53
C ASP A 89 21.86 3.76 9.91
N PRO A 90 22.83 3.57 10.84
CA PRO A 90 22.54 3.05 12.16
C PRO A 90 21.43 3.81 12.92
N MET A 91 21.28 5.11 12.66
CA MET A 91 20.25 5.97 13.26
C MET A 91 18.90 5.94 12.52
N ASN A 92 18.84 5.25 11.38
CA ASN A 92 17.66 5.10 10.52
C ASN A 92 17.37 3.64 10.14
N ALA A 93 18.10 2.68 10.70
CA ALA A 93 18.16 1.30 10.20
C ALA A 93 16.79 0.61 10.11
N ALA A 94 15.90 0.83 11.09
CA ALA A 94 14.55 0.28 11.06
C ALA A 94 13.74 0.84 9.88
N LEU A 95 13.86 2.14 9.61
CA LEU A 95 13.17 2.83 8.53
C LEU A 95 13.77 2.46 7.15
N ASP A 96 15.10 2.35 7.07
CA ASP A 96 15.80 1.90 5.86
C ASP A 96 15.38 0.46 5.50
N ALA A 97 15.36 -0.44 6.49
CA ALA A 97 14.89 -1.80 6.31
C ALA A 97 13.43 -1.88 5.84
N ASP A 98 12.55 -1.07 6.45
CA ASP A 98 11.15 -0.99 6.09
C ASP A 98 10.96 -0.50 4.65
N ASN A 99 11.62 0.60 4.28
CA ASN A 99 11.57 1.16 2.94
C ASN A 99 12.07 0.19 1.87
N ARG A 100 13.12 -0.59 2.15
CA ARG A 100 13.59 -1.62 1.21
C ARG A 100 12.57 -2.74 1.03
N ASP A 101 11.96 -3.23 2.10
CA ASP A 101 10.98 -4.32 1.97
C ASP A 101 9.71 -3.84 1.26
N LYS A 102 9.28 -2.59 1.54
CA LYS A 102 8.23 -1.89 0.80
C LYS A 102 8.57 -1.70 -0.68
N LEU A 103 9.82 -1.39 -1.02
CA LEU A 103 10.27 -1.30 -2.41
C LEU A 103 10.14 -2.62 -3.14
N ILE A 104 10.64 -3.71 -2.56
CA ILE A 104 10.53 -5.03 -3.19
C ILE A 104 9.06 -5.49 -3.23
N GLY A 105 8.27 -5.18 -2.21
CA GLY A 105 6.83 -5.45 -2.16
C GLY A 105 6.06 -4.72 -3.24
N CYS A 106 6.33 -3.42 -3.41
CA CYS A 106 5.74 -2.60 -4.46
C CYS A 106 6.06 -3.15 -5.85
N ILE A 107 7.34 -3.47 -6.10
CA ILE A 107 7.76 -4.02 -7.41
C ILE A 107 7.07 -5.37 -7.66
N ALA A 108 6.96 -6.24 -6.65
CA ALA A 108 6.26 -7.51 -6.77
C ALA A 108 4.78 -7.29 -7.13
N GLN A 109 4.09 -6.42 -6.38
CA GLN A 109 2.68 -6.10 -6.60
C GLN A 109 2.42 -5.46 -7.98
N MET A 110 3.28 -4.56 -8.45
CA MET A 110 3.13 -3.93 -9.77
C MET A 110 3.35 -4.92 -10.93
N ARG A 111 4.21 -5.92 -10.73
CA ARG A 111 4.52 -6.96 -11.73
C ARG A 111 3.54 -8.13 -11.72
N ASP A 112 2.84 -8.33 -10.61
CA ASP A 112 1.92 -9.42 -10.40
C ASP A 112 0.75 -8.94 -9.52
N PRO A 113 -0.09 -8.04 -10.04
CA PRO A 113 -1.18 -7.43 -9.26
C PRO A 113 -2.22 -8.44 -8.80
N GLU A 114 -2.28 -9.61 -9.45
CA GLU A 114 -3.16 -10.73 -9.07
C GLU A 114 -2.54 -11.66 -8.01
N GLY A 115 -1.25 -11.47 -7.65
CA GLY A 115 -0.56 -12.23 -6.62
C GLY A 115 -0.33 -13.71 -6.93
N LYS A 116 -0.28 -14.10 -8.22
CA LYS A 116 -0.26 -15.51 -8.65
C LYS A 116 1.15 -16.12 -8.80
N LYS A 117 2.20 -15.30 -8.83
CA LYS A 117 3.58 -15.67 -9.22
C LYS A 117 4.61 -15.27 -8.18
N THR A 118 4.42 -14.16 -7.49
CA THR A 118 5.37 -13.71 -6.47
C THR A 118 4.94 -14.32 -5.12
N GLY A 119 5.60 -15.37 -4.65
CA GLY A 119 5.34 -15.99 -3.34
C GLY A 119 5.67 -15.10 -2.12
N ARG A 120 5.53 -13.78 -2.26
CA ARG A 120 5.69 -12.78 -1.19
C ARG A 120 4.38 -12.63 -0.42
N ARG A 121 4.48 -12.03 0.78
CA ARG A 121 3.37 -11.78 1.70
C ARG A 121 2.16 -11.20 0.94
N GLU A 122 1.03 -11.89 1.04
CA GLU A 122 -0.26 -11.41 0.55
C GLU A 122 -0.59 -10.08 1.26
N GLY A 123 -0.78 -9.00 0.50
CA GLY A 123 -1.12 -7.69 1.06
C GLY A 123 -0.64 -6.52 0.22
N ASN A 124 -1.11 -5.32 0.59
CA ASN A 124 -0.69 -4.09 -0.05
C ASN A 124 0.72 -3.71 0.41
N TRP A 125 1.60 -3.27 -0.50
CA TRP A 125 2.99 -2.98 -0.16
C TRP A 125 3.13 -1.89 0.92
N GLN A 126 2.20 -0.95 0.99
CA GLN A 126 2.17 0.12 2.00
C GLN A 126 1.99 -0.40 3.42
N ASP A 127 1.36 -1.57 3.56
CA ASP A 127 1.06 -2.21 4.84
C ASP A 127 2.19 -3.14 5.30
N LEU A 128 3.16 -3.43 4.44
CA LEU A 128 4.34 -4.19 4.81
C LEU A 128 5.09 -3.44 5.91
N THR A 129 5.36 -4.14 7.01
CA THR A 129 6.18 -3.64 8.10
C THR A 129 7.22 -4.71 8.46
N THR A 130 8.49 -4.31 8.55
CA THR A 130 9.57 -5.21 8.95
C THR A 130 9.55 -5.47 10.47
N PRO A 131 10.06 -6.60 10.97
CA PRO A 131 10.14 -6.86 12.41
C PRO A 131 10.91 -5.78 13.19
N SER A 132 11.97 -5.22 12.59
CA SER A 132 12.72 -4.09 13.15
C SER A 132 11.86 -2.84 13.31
N MET A 133 11.00 -2.56 12.34
CA MET A 133 10.07 -1.43 12.37
C MET A 133 8.93 -1.69 13.36
N GLU A 134 8.37 -2.90 13.42
CA GLU A 134 7.37 -3.27 14.44
C GLU A 134 7.92 -3.08 15.85
N LYS A 135 9.17 -3.51 16.10
CA LYS A 135 9.85 -3.30 17.37
C LYS A 135 10.07 -1.81 17.67
N ALA A 136 10.51 -1.02 16.68
CA ALA A 136 10.68 0.42 16.83
C ALA A 136 9.35 1.14 17.15
N LEU A 137 8.24 0.63 16.63
CA LEU A 137 6.87 1.11 16.90
C LEU A 137 6.26 0.57 18.20
N GLY A 138 6.96 -0.29 18.95
CA GLY A 138 6.46 -0.90 20.18
C GLY A 138 5.32 -1.91 19.97
N LYS A 139 5.21 -2.50 18.77
CA LYS A 139 4.14 -3.45 18.41
C LYS A 139 4.50 -4.91 18.69
N ARG A 140 5.77 -5.22 18.96
CA ARG A 140 6.30 -6.56 19.30
C ARG A 140 7.50 -6.45 20.23
#